data_AF-A0A239R5U7-F1
#
_entry.id   AF-A0A239R5U7-F1
#
_cell.length_a   1.000
_cell.length_b   1.000
_cell.length_c   1.000
_cell.angle_alpha   90.00
_cell.angle_beta   90.00
_cell.angle_gamma   90.00
#
_symmetry.space_group_name_H-M   'P 1'
#
loop_
_entity.id
_entity.type
_entity.pdbx_description
1 polymer ?
#
loop_
_entity_poly.entity_id
_entity_poly.type
_entity_poly.pdbx_seq_one_letter_code
_entity_poly.pdbx_strand_id
1 'polypeptide(L)'
;MTIDELKALFQELEKQGLNPMLCDTEIPMYDASVPCGNPTMCSGDNVEMALFPKELMSLQPEFMVSVKGDSMKDADIISGDVVKVVSDTNLYDCDIVLAYIDGEYTLKAYCEDDEGQKWLVPQNEAYHPILLDGKTNVMIYGKVAEIVKKAPRVSHKQCIKAIRKERMAAAKAQQISSRRVKTAIREMAQCITIGRQWYAVYRAMADLKVVKENDYEVFCSMIKDEVPEHEHLPTRTELQRLEIQSFSKPVVFWDISNAPVQGKRFYDYLNIAEETKKILVA
;
A
#
# COMPACT_ATOMS: atom_id res chain seq x y z
N MET A 1 -23.05 27.63 10.97
CA MET A 1 -23.73 26.35 11.15
C MET A 1 -24.53 26.42 12.43
N THR A 2 -25.83 26.17 12.39
CA THR A 2 -26.68 26.09 13.59
C THR A 2 -26.52 24.72 14.28
N ILE A 3 -27.01 24.57 15.52
CA ILE A 3 -26.99 23.28 16.23
C ILE A 3 -27.81 22.22 15.47
N ASP A 4 -28.90 22.62 14.82
CA ASP A 4 -29.76 21.68 14.08
C ASP A 4 -29.15 21.30 12.72
N GLU A 5 -28.44 22.23 12.05
CA GLU A 5 -27.61 21.90 10.87
C GLU A 5 -26.48 20.92 11.22
N LEU A 6 -25.82 21.11 12.37
CA LEU A 6 -24.76 20.20 12.87
C LEU A 6 -25.32 18.79 13.15
N LYS A 7 -26.48 18.69 13.81
CA LYS A 7 -27.15 17.40 14.06
C LYS A 7 -27.57 16.71 12.75
N ALA A 8 -28.11 17.46 11.79
CA ALA A 8 -28.49 16.91 10.49
C ALA A 8 -27.26 16.39 9.71
N LEU A 9 -26.13 17.10 9.79
CA LEU A 9 -24.86 16.65 9.21
C LEU A 9 -24.36 15.35 9.87
N PHE A 10 -24.36 15.26 11.20
CA PHE A 10 -23.94 14.06 11.92
C PHE A 10 -24.79 12.84 11.54
N GLN A 11 -26.12 12.98 11.54
CA GLN A 11 -27.04 11.91 11.11
C GLN A 11 -26.83 11.45 9.66
N GLU A 12 -26.40 12.35 8.77
CA GLU A 12 -26.12 11.97 7.38
C GLU A 12 -24.79 11.23 7.24
N LEU A 13 -23.76 11.62 8.00
CA LEU A 13 -22.49 10.91 8.07
C LEU A 13 -22.65 9.52 8.71
N GLU A 14 -23.45 9.39 9.77
CA GLU A 14 -23.80 8.12 10.41
C GLU A 14 -24.47 7.13 9.43
N LYS A 15 -25.43 7.59 8.61
CA LYS A 15 -26.04 6.75 7.56
C LYS A 15 -25.05 6.25 6.52
N GLN A 16 -23.96 6.97 6.31
CA GLN A 16 -22.87 6.57 5.40
C GLN A 16 -21.86 5.62 6.07
N GLY A 17 -22.13 5.19 7.31
CA GLY A 17 -21.26 4.28 8.07
C GLY A 17 -20.07 4.96 8.72
N LEU A 18 -20.08 6.30 8.83
CA LEU A 18 -19.05 7.08 9.51
C LEU A 18 -19.42 7.28 10.99
N ASN A 19 -18.42 7.53 11.83
CA ASN A 19 -18.62 7.86 13.24
C ASN A 19 -18.17 9.30 13.50
N PRO A 20 -19.00 10.32 13.19
CA PRO A 20 -18.64 11.72 13.38
C PRO A 20 -18.55 12.05 14.87
N MET A 21 -17.42 12.64 15.29
CA MET A 21 -17.21 13.14 16.64
C MET A 21 -16.90 14.63 16.60
N LEU A 22 -17.27 15.36 17.65
CA LEU A 22 -16.93 16.77 17.81
C LEU A 22 -15.63 16.88 18.61
N CYS A 23 -14.61 17.53 18.05
CA CYS A 23 -13.42 17.89 18.80
C CYS A 23 -13.73 19.12 19.66
N ASP A 24 -14.14 18.92 20.91
CA ASP A 24 -14.63 19.96 21.83
C ASP A 24 -13.78 20.14 23.09
N THR A 25 -12.82 19.25 23.34
CA THR A 25 -12.01 19.22 24.55
C THR A 25 -10.58 19.63 24.22
N GLU A 26 -10.04 20.62 24.93
CA GLU A 26 -8.66 21.07 24.75
C GLU A 26 -7.68 20.11 25.44
N ILE A 27 -6.68 19.63 24.70
CA ILE A 27 -5.57 18.82 25.20
C ILE A 27 -4.24 19.55 24.91
N PRO A 28 -3.31 19.65 25.89
CA PRO A 28 -2.04 20.33 25.67
C PRO A 28 -1.18 19.53 24.69
N MET A 29 -0.75 20.18 23.61
CA MET A 29 0.20 19.67 22.65
C MET A 29 1.54 20.37 22.85
N TYR A 30 2.56 19.57 23.16
CA TYR A 30 3.92 20.05 23.35
C TYR A 30 4.69 19.92 22.03
N ASP A 31 5.19 21.05 21.51
CA ASP A 31 6.28 21.04 20.51
C ASP A 31 7.65 20.74 21.16
N ALA A 32 7.64 19.84 22.15
CA ALA A 32 8.82 19.10 22.52
C ALA A 32 9.15 18.23 21.30
N SER A 33 10.11 18.70 20.49
CA SER A 33 10.71 17.92 19.40
C SER A 33 11.50 16.76 20.02
N VAL A 34 10.81 15.71 20.48
CA VAL A 34 11.34 14.57 21.24
C VAL A 34 12.53 13.96 20.48
N PRO A 35 13.78 14.23 20.90
CA PRO A 35 14.94 13.78 20.16
C PRO A 35 15.34 12.38 20.61
N CYS A 36 15.83 11.57 19.67
CA CYS A 36 16.78 10.51 19.98
C CYS A 36 18.21 11.14 19.91
N GLY A 37 18.64 11.89 20.93
CA GLY A 37 19.84 12.78 21.00
C GLY A 37 19.48 14.28 20.97
N ASN A 38 19.66 15.13 22.00
CA ASN A 38 20.50 15.16 23.22
C ASN A 38 19.77 16.01 24.34
N PRO A 39 20.16 16.07 25.64
CA PRO A 39 19.35 16.69 26.70
C PRO A 39 19.10 18.20 26.56
N THR A 40 17.88 18.66 26.82
CA THR A 40 17.59 20.06 27.18
C THR A 40 16.32 20.14 28.03
N MET A 41 16.29 21.06 28.99
CA MET A 41 15.14 21.27 29.90
C MET A 41 13.85 21.55 29.12
N CYS A 42 12.71 21.01 29.56
CA CYS A 42 11.38 21.45 29.11
C CYS A 42 11.14 22.90 29.55
N SER A 43 11.55 23.83 28.69
CA SER A 43 11.37 25.28 28.85
C SER A 43 11.00 25.91 27.50
N GLY A 44 10.10 25.24 26.77
CA GLY A 44 9.41 25.81 25.62
C GLY A 44 8.05 26.31 26.06
N ASP A 45 7.86 27.63 26.11
CA ASP A 45 6.59 28.27 26.50
C ASP A 45 5.44 28.03 25.49
N ASN A 46 5.75 27.41 24.35
CA ASN A 46 4.80 27.11 23.28
C ASN A 46 4.08 25.78 23.55
N VAL A 47 3.09 25.81 24.45
CA VAL A 47 2.02 24.81 24.50
C VAL A 47 0.95 25.22 23.50
N GLU A 48 0.75 24.44 22.45
CA GLU A 48 -0.42 24.58 21.58
C GLU A 48 -1.59 23.80 22.21
N MET A 49 -2.82 24.30 22.11
CA MET A 49 -4.00 23.53 22.52
C MET A 49 -4.58 22.85 21.28
N ALA A 50 -4.53 21.52 21.25
CA ALA A 50 -5.26 20.73 20.25
C ALA A 50 -6.69 20.50 20.74
N LEU A 51 -7.66 20.44 19.81
CA LEU A 51 -9.02 20.01 20.14
C LEU A 51 -9.16 18.51 19.85
N PHE A 52 -9.68 17.78 20.82
CA PHE A 52 -9.87 16.34 20.76
C PHE A 52 -11.32 15.94 21.11
N PRO A 53 -11.85 14.83 20.59
CA PRO A 53 -13.15 14.32 21.00
C PRO A 53 -13.15 13.89 22.46
N LYS A 54 -14.11 14.40 23.23
CA LYS A 54 -14.27 14.05 24.65
C LYS A 54 -14.45 12.56 24.89
N GLU A 55 -15.13 11.87 23.97
CA GLU A 55 -15.41 10.43 24.03
C GLU A 55 -14.14 9.56 23.93
N LEU A 56 -13.03 10.14 23.46
CA LEU A 56 -11.72 9.47 23.35
C LEU A 56 -10.76 9.85 24.48
N MET A 57 -11.14 10.76 25.38
CA MET A 57 -10.33 11.15 26.53
C MET A 57 -10.44 10.11 27.64
N SER A 58 -9.32 9.70 28.25
CA SER A 58 -9.33 8.91 29.48
C SER A 58 -9.63 9.74 30.73
N LEU A 59 -9.77 9.05 31.87
CA LEU A 59 -9.92 9.68 33.19
C LEU A 59 -8.59 10.15 33.81
N GLN A 60 -7.46 9.88 33.15
CA GLN A 60 -6.12 10.27 33.60
C GLN A 60 -5.65 11.52 32.84
N PRO A 61 -4.63 12.26 33.34
CA PRO A 61 -4.07 13.40 32.60
C PRO A 61 -3.48 12.96 31.26
N GLU A 62 -3.89 13.60 30.17
CA GLU A 62 -3.41 13.32 28.81
C GLU A 62 -2.71 14.53 28.20
N PHE A 63 -1.75 14.26 27.33
CA PHE A 63 -1.05 15.29 26.54
C PHE A 63 -0.61 14.74 25.18
N MET A 64 -0.39 15.63 24.22
CA MET A 64 0.08 15.28 22.87
C MET A 64 1.53 15.69 22.66
N VAL A 65 2.29 14.87 21.94
CA VAL A 65 3.73 15.11 21.68
C VAL A 65 4.09 14.80 20.23
N SER A 66 4.86 15.69 19.61
CA SER A 66 5.40 15.50 18.25
C SER A 66 6.53 14.47 18.22
N VAL A 67 6.41 13.46 17.35
CA VAL A 67 7.39 12.39 17.18
C VAL A 67 8.53 12.81 16.25
N LYS A 68 9.76 12.46 16.60
CA LYS A 68 10.94 12.65 15.75
C LYS A 68 11.89 11.46 15.84
N GLY A 69 12.51 11.12 14.70
CA GLY A 69 13.31 9.91 14.52
C GLY A 69 12.48 8.72 14.00
N ASP A 70 13.11 7.57 13.88
CA ASP A 70 12.56 6.35 13.26
C ASP A 70 12.72 5.10 14.14
N SER A 71 13.08 5.23 15.43
CA SER A 71 13.28 4.07 16.33
C SER A 71 12.02 3.23 16.61
N MET A 72 10.86 3.67 16.11
CA MET A 72 9.56 2.99 16.19
C MET A 72 8.90 2.79 14.81
N LYS A 73 9.67 2.88 13.71
CA LYS A 73 9.16 2.81 12.33
C LYS A 73 8.38 1.51 12.05
N ASP A 74 8.79 0.39 12.64
CA ASP A 74 8.20 -0.94 12.39
C ASP A 74 6.87 -1.13 13.16
N ALA A 75 6.58 -0.23 14.11
CA ALA A 75 5.26 -0.05 14.73
C ALA A 75 4.39 1.01 14.03
N ASP A 76 4.76 1.42 12.80
CA ASP A 76 4.16 2.55 12.07
C ASP A 76 4.10 3.84 12.91
N ILE A 77 5.17 4.16 13.63
CA ILE A 77 5.38 5.46 14.28
C ILE A 77 6.56 6.13 13.57
N ILE A 78 6.28 7.23 12.86
CA ILE A 78 7.23 7.89 11.96
C ILE A 78 7.43 9.35 12.39
N SER A 79 8.65 9.87 12.21
CA SER A 79 8.97 11.29 12.41
C SER A 79 7.95 12.22 11.73
N GLY A 80 7.29 13.08 12.52
CA GLY A 80 6.22 13.97 12.07
C GLY A 80 4.80 13.53 12.45
N ASP A 81 4.63 12.29 12.94
CA ASP A 81 3.41 11.86 13.63
C ASP A 81 3.28 12.57 14.99
N VAL A 82 2.08 12.59 15.57
CA VAL A 82 1.83 13.10 16.93
C VAL A 82 1.23 11.97 17.76
N VAL A 83 1.72 11.73 18.97
CA VAL A 83 1.18 10.71 19.88
C VAL A 83 0.39 11.35 21.02
N LYS A 84 -0.74 10.74 21.41
CA LYS A 84 -1.46 11.07 22.64
C LYS A 84 -0.98 10.15 23.76
N VAL A 85 -0.39 10.73 24.79
CA VAL A 85 0.17 10.04 25.95
C VAL A 85 -0.79 10.21 27.13
N VAL A 86 -1.12 9.08 27.77
CA VAL A 86 -1.90 9.00 29.00
C VAL A 86 -0.92 8.84 30.15
N SER A 87 -1.01 9.73 31.15
CA SER A 87 -0.13 9.76 32.33
C SER A 87 -0.46 8.64 33.34
N ASP A 88 -0.43 7.40 32.86
CA ASP A 88 -0.66 6.18 33.61
C ASP A 88 0.63 5.35 33.63
N THR A 89 1.05 4.94 34.82
CA THR A 89 2.24 4.10 35.05
C THR A 89 1.91 2.61 35.19
N ASN A 90 0.62 2.23 35.11
CA ASN A 90 0.20 0.84 34.97
C ASN A 90 0.36 0.43 33.51
N LEU A 91 1.52 -0.14 33.21
CA LEU A 91 1.90 -0.65 31.89
C LEU A 91 1.52 -2.12 31.77
N TYR A 92 1.04 -2.48 30.59
CA TYR A 92 0.96 -3.87 30.14
C TYR A 92 2.16 -4.20 29.25
N ASP A 93 2.43 -5.50 29.10
CA ASP A 93 3.43 -5.96 28.13
C ASP A 93 3.07 -5.49 26.71
N CYS A 94 4.09 -5.11 25.95
CA CYS A 94 4.00 -4.47 24.63
C CYS A 94 3.37 -3.05 24.57
N ASP A 95 3.02 -2.41 25.70
CA ASP A 95 2.58 -1.00 25.70
C ASP A 95 3.67 -0.08 25.14
N ILE A 96 3.34 0.82 24.20
CA ILE A 96 4.27 1.86 23.75
C ILE A 96 4.28 2.97 24.78
N VAL A 97 5.46 3.32 25.31
CA VAL A 97 5.62 4.29 26.39
C VAL A 97 6.46 5.48 25.99
N LEU A 98 6.15 6.64 26.58
CA LEU A 98 7.04 7.79 26.63
C LEU A 98 7.94 7.65 27.85
N ALA A 99 9.21 7.34 27.61
CA ALA A 99 10.25 7.28 28.62
C ALA A 99 11.18 8.49 28.52
N TYR A 100 11.80 8.86 29.64
CA TYR A 100 12.89 9.81 29.72
C TYR A 100 14.14 9.08 30.20
N ILE A 101 15.20 9.07 29.39
CA ILE A 101 16.41 8.27 29.56
C ILE A 101 17.61 9.18 29.32
N ASP A 102 18.55 9.23 30.26
CA ASP A 102 19.82 9.99 30.17
C ASP A 102 19.68 11.47 29.73
N GLY A 103 18.51 12.06 29.97
CA GLY A 103 18.18 13.45 29.67
C GLY A 103 17.31 13.66 28.43
N GLU A 104 16.90 12.60 27.74
CA GLU A 104 16.14 12.62 26.50
C GLU A 104 14.80 11.91 26.63
N TYR A 105 13.76 12.45 25.99
CA TYR A 105 12.51 11.72 25.80
C TYR A 105 12.64 10.70 24.66
N THR A 106 11.99 9.55 24.78
CA THR A 106 11.99 8.53 23.73
C THR A 106 10.72 7.69 23.75
N LEU A 107 10.31 7.17 22.59
CA LEU A 107 9.24 6.18 22.47
C LEU A 107 9.85 4.79 22.31
N LYS A 108 9.39 3.83 23.11
CA LYS A 108 9.79 2.42 23.10
C LYS A 108 8.59 1.55 23.47
N ALA A 109 8.57 0.28 23.07
CA ALA A 109 7.66 -0.70 23.64
C ALA A 109 8.20 -1.15 25.01
N TYR A 110 7.40 -1.10 26.05
CA TYR A 110 7.68 -1.78 27.31
C TYR A 110 7.49 -3.29 27.09
N CYS A 111 8.44 -4.10 27.55
CA CYS A 111 8.36 -5.56 27.45
C CYS A 111 8.92 -6.23 28.70
N GLU A 112 8.33 -7.34 29.13
CA GLU A 112 8.88 -8.21 30.18
C GLU A 112 9.29 -9.55 29.54
N ASP A 113 10.55 -9.97 29.72
CA ASP A 113 11.08 -11.20 29.08
C ASP A 113 10.77 -12.48 29.88
N ASP A 114 11.15 -13.63 29.31
CA ASP A 114 10.97 -14.96 29.93
C ASP A 114 11.72 -15.12 31.27
N GLU A 115 12.70 -14.26 31.58
CA GLU A 115 13.43 -14.22 32.85
C GLU A 115 12.81 -13.22 33.86
N GLY A 116 11.75 -12.50 33.48
CA GLY A 116 11.10 -11.46 34.27
C GLY A 116 11.84 -10.12 34.27
N GLN A 117 12.80 -9.93 33.35
CA GLN A 117 13.51 -8.66 33.20
C GLN A 117 12.69 -7.69 32.35
N LYS A 118 12.76 -6.40 32.68
CA LYS A 118 11.95 -5.36 32.04
C LYS A 118 12.78 -4.57 31.04
N TRP A 119 12.24 -4.37 29.85
CA TRP A 119 12.94 -3.79 28.71
C TRP A 119 12.15 -2.64 28.09
N LEU A 120 12.88 -1.70 27.50
CA LEU A 120 12.36 -0.73 26.54
C LEU A 120 12.91 -1.07 25.16
N VAL A 121 12.05 -1.64 24.32
CA VAL A 121 12.38 -2.25 23.04
C VAL A 121 12.06 -1.26 21.90
N PRO A 122 13.02 -0.90 21.04
CA PRO A 122 12.75 -0.16 19.81
C PRO A 122 12.07 -1.05 18.78
N GLN A 123 11.17 -0.48 17.97
CA GLN A 123 10.59 -1.10 16.80
C GLN A 123 11.34 -0.60 15.55
N ASN A 124 12.65 -0.87 15.55
CA ASN A 124 13.63 -0.63 14.48
C ASN A 124 14.92 -1.37 14.79
N GLU A 125 15.30 -2.35 13.96
CA GLU A 125 16.52 -3.18 14.11
C GLU A 125 17.84 -2.37 14.22
N ALA A 126 17.86 -1.12 13.77
CA ALA A 126 19.03 -0.23 13.89
C ALA A 126 19.29 0.30 15.32
N TYR A 127 18.40 -0.01 16.27
CA TYR A 127 18.44 0.45 17.66
C TYR A 127 18.46 -0.75 18.62
N HIS A 128 19.14 -0.60 19.75
CA HIS A 128 19.23 -1.67 20.77
C HIS A 128 18.13 -1.55 21.83
N PRO A 129 17.59 -2.68 22.35
CA PRO A 129 16.78 -2.71 23.56
C PRO A 129 17.52 -2.16 24.78
N ILE A 130 16.80 -1.51 25.69
CA ILE A 130 17.34 -0.92 26.91
C ILE A 130 16.79 -1.70 28.11
N LEU A 131 17.68 -2.31 28.90
CA LEU A 131 17.31 -3.03 30.13
C LEU A 131 17.02 -2.05 31.27
N LEU A 132 15.93 -2.29 32.01
CA LEU A 132 15.54 -1.53 33.19
C LEU A 132 16.10 -2.17 34.48
N ASP A 133 17.43 -2.28 34.58
CA ASP A 133 18.13 -2.87 35.72
C ASP A 133 18.32 -1.94 36.93
N GLY A 134 17.76 -0.73 36.87
CA GLY A 134 17.89 0.31 37.90
C GLY A 134 19.23 1.03 37.93
N LYS A 135 20.20 0.72 37.04
CA LYS A 135 21.45 1.49 36.89
C LYS A 135 21.25 2.67 35.94
N THR A 136 20.48 2.49 34.88
CA THR A 136 20.07 3.55 33.95
C THR A 136 18.95 4.38 34.58
N ASN A 137 19.08 5.71 34.57
CA ASN A 137 18.05 6.59 35.11
C ASN A 137 16.91 6.75 34.10
N VAL A 138 15.90 5.87 34.21
CA VAL A 138 14.71 5.85 33.34
C VAL A 138 13.48 6.29 34.11
N MET A 139 12.77 7.28 33.58
CA MET A 139 11.48 7.73 34.11
C MET A 139 10.39 7.60 33.04
N ILE A 140 9.33 6.83 33.33
CA ILE A 140 8.22 6.64 32.40
C ILE A 140 7.15 7.70 32.70
N TYR A 141 6.80 8.49 31.69
CA TYR A 141 5.81 9.56 31.78
C TYR A 141 4.39 9.07 31.52
N GLY A 142 4.23 7.99 30.76
CA GLY A 142 2.93 7.43 30.42
C GLY A 142 2.98 6.50 29.21
N LYS A 143 1.82 5.93 28.86
CA LYS A 143 1.62 5.10 27.67
C LYS A 143 0.96 5.87 26.54
N VAL A 144 1.33 5.54 25.30
CA VAL A 144 0.70 6.07 24.09
C VAL A 144 -0.64 5.37 23.90
N ALA A 145 -1.74 6.10 24.00
CA ALA A 145 -3.06 5.57 23.69
C ALA A 145 -3.39 5.65 22.19
N GLU A 146 -2.95 6.71 21.51
CA GLU A 146 -3.34 7.00 20.13
C GLU A 146 -2.20 7.65 19.33
N ILE A 147 -2.18 7.37 18.03
CA ILE A 147 -1.24 7.96 17.06
C ILE A 147 -2.05 8.79 16.06
N VAL A 148 -1.83 10.10 16.05
CA VAL A 148 -2.48 11.07 15.17
C VAL A 148 -1.56 11.38 13.99
N LYS A 149 -1.78 10.67 12.88
CA LYS A 149 -1.07 10.89 11.61
C LYS A 149 -1.70 12.02 10.82
N LYS A 150 -0.94 13.08 10.52
CA LYS A 150 -1.38 14.14 9.61
C LYS A 150 -1.34 13.63 8.17
N ALA A 151 -2.45 13.72 7.44
CA ALA A 151 -2.54 13.24 6.06
C ALA A 151 -1.47 13.91 5.16
N PRO A 152 -0.57 13.13 4.52
CA PRO A 152 0.52 13.71 3.73
C PRO A 152 -0.03 14.36 2.45
N ARG A 153 0.34 15.61 2.20
CA ARG A 153 0.08 16.26 0.91
C ARG A 153 0.99 15.68 -0.16
N VAL A 154 0.44 14.80 -1.00
CA VAL A 154 1.14 14.25 -2.18
C VAL A 154 1.57 15.40 -3.09
N SER A 155 2.84 15.41 -3.51
CA SER A 155 3.38 16.49 -4.33
C SER A 155 2.76 16.49 -5.72
N HIS A 156 2.32 17.66 -6.20
CA HIS A 156 1.89 17.85 -7.60
C HIS A 156 2.93 17.31 -8.60
N LYS A 157 4.23 17.43 -8.31
CA LYS A 157 5.32 16.88 -9.12
C LYS A 157 5.30 15.35 -9.19
N GLN A 158 4.96 14.68 -8.08
CA GLN A 158 4.80 13.21 -8.05
C GLN A 158 3.57 12.79 -8.85
N CYS A 159 2.42 13.45 -8.66
CA CYS A 159 1.19 13.19 -9.43
C CYS A 159 1.43 13.35 -10.93
N ILE A 160 2.02 14.45 -11.38
CA ILE A 160 2.34 14.69 -12.78
C ILE A 160 3.38 13.68 -13.32
N LYS A 161 4.35 13.24 -12.51
CA LYS A 161 5.30 12.17 -12.91
C LYS A 161 4.57 10.85 -13.17
N ALA A 162 3.65 10.45 -12.30
CA ALA A 162 2.82 9.25 -12.47
C ALA A 162 1.93 9.36 -13.72
N ILE A 163 1.19 10.47 -13.87
CA ILE A 163 0.33 10.73 -15.04
C ILE A 163 1.14 10.71 -16.36
N ARG A 164 2.35 11.28 -16.37
CA ARG A 164 3.25 11.22 -17.53
C ARG A 164 3.73 9.80 -17.83
N LYS A 165 4.05 9.00 -16.80
CA LYS A 165 4.44 7.59 -16.96
C LYS A 165 3.32 6.80 -17.65
N GLU A 166 2.08 6.93 -17.17
CA GLU A 166 0.93 6.24 -17.76
C GLU A 166 0.63 6.71 -19.19
N ARG A 167 0.69 8.03 -19.46
CA ARG A 167 0.54 8.56 -20.83
C ARG A 167 1.63 8.05 -21.78
N MET A 168 2.89 7.95 -21.33
CA MET A 168 3.97 7.40 -22.13
C MET A 168 3.83 5.89 -22.35
N ALA A 169 3.34 5.14 -21.35
CA ALA A 169 3.05 3.72 -21.50
C ALA A 169 1.92 3.49 -22.52
N ALA A 170 0.83 4.26 -22.43
CA ALA A 170 -0.28 4.22 -23.38
C ALA A 170 0.15 4.62 -24.80
N ALA A 171 0.98 5.67 -24.93
CA ALA A 171 1.53 6.07 -26.23
C ALA A 171 2.45 4.99 -26.83
N LYS A 172 3.36 4.40 -26.04
CA LYS A 172 4.24 3.31 -26.49
C LYS A 172 3.45 2.07 -26.93
N ALA A 173 2.38 1.73 -26.21
CA ALA A 173 1.44 0.68 -26.58
C ALA A 173 0.76 0.95 -27.93
N GLN A 174 0.25 2.18 -28.14
CA GLN A 174 -0.36 2.60 -29.41
C GLN A 174 0.66 2.73 -30.57
N GLN A 175 1.95 2.89 -30.27
CA GLN A 175 3.01 3.04 -31.27
C GLN A 175 3.59 1.70 -31.78
N ILE A 176 3.09 0.55 -31.31
CA ILE A 176 3.44 -0.76 -31.85
C ILE A 176 3.00 -0.80 -33.32
N SER A 177 3.96 -0.64 -34.24
CA SER A 177 3.67 -0.50 -35.67
C SER A 177 2.88 -1.69 -36.21
N SER A 178 1.96 -1.43 -37.14
CA SER A 178 1.20 -2.47 -37.83
C SER A 178 2.10 -3.56 -38.44
N ARG A 179 3.31 -3.20 -38.90
CA ARG A 179 4.33 -4.15 -39.36
C ARG A 179 4.72 -5.17 -38.29
N ARG A 180 4.98 -4.74 -37.03
CA ARG A 180 5.33 -5.66 -35.93
C ARG A 180 4.16 -6.58 -35.55
N VAL A 181 2.94 -6.07 -35.58
CA VAL A 181 1.73 -6.88 -35.34
C VAL A 181 1.62 -8.00 -36.38
N LYS A 182 1.80 -7.67 -37.67
CA LYS A 182 1.81 -8.66 -38.76
C LYS A 182 2.96 -9.67 -38.63
N THR A 183 4.16 -9.22 -38.25
CA THR A 183 5.30 -10.12 -37.97
C THR A 183 4.98 -11.10 -36.84
N ALA A 184 4.48 -10.61 -35.70
CA ALA A 184 4.11 -11.45 -34.56
C ALA A 184 3.07 -12.51 -34.93
N ILE A 185 2.04 -12.15 -35.71
CA ILE A 185 1.03 -13.12 -36.17
C ILE A 185 1.66 -14.23 -37.02
N ARG A 186 2.54 -13.89 -37.96
CA ARG A 186 3.17 -14.86 -38.88
C ARG A 186 4.22 -15.75 -38.22
N GLU A 187 4.92 -15.24 -37.20
CA GLU A 187 5.86 -16.04 -36.41
C GLU A 187 5.12 -16.96 -35.43
N MET A 188 4.08 -16.48 -34.75
CA MET A 188 3.28 -17.33 -33.84
C MET A 188 2.42 -18.35 -34.59
N ALA A 189 2.02 -18.10 -35.83
CA ALA A 189 1.38 -19.11 -36.68
C ALA A 189 2.25 -20.38 -36.85
N GLN A 190 3.57 -20.29 -36.74
CA GLN A 190 4.46 -21.45 -36.90
C GLN A 190 4.48 -22.37 -35.66
N CYS A 191 4.06 -21.88 -34.50
CA CYS A 191 4.05 -22.65 -33.24
C CYS A 191 2.63 -23.01 -32.74
N ILE A 192 1.59 -22.55 -33.43
CA ILE A 192 0.19 -22.81 -33.06
C ILE A 192 -0.33 -24.08 -33.75
N THR A 193 -0.56 -25.10 -32.93
CA THR A 193 -1.04 -26.43 -33.34
C THR A 193 -2.52 -26.67 -33.02
N ILE A 194 -3.19 -25.75 -32.32
CA ILE A 194 -4.64 -25.80 -32.02
C ILE A 194 -5.19 -24.38 -31.95
N GLY A 195 -6.37 -24.12 -32.54
CA GLY A 195 -6.95 -22.76 -32.65
C GLY A 195 -7.16 -22.03 -31.32
N ARG A 196 -7.26 -22.76 -30.21
CA ARG A 196 -7.33 -22.20 -28.85
C ARG A 196 -6.04 -21.52 -28.37
N GLN A 197 -4.87 -21.92 -28.87
CA GLN A 197 -3.59 -21.30 -28.49
C GLN A 197 -3.48 -19.84 -28.93
N TRP A 198 -4.23 -19.42 -29.96
CA TRP A 198 -4.35 -18.00 -30.33
C TRP A 198 -4.85 -17.12 -29.17
N TYR A 199 -5.48 -17.67 -28.12
CA TYR A 199 -5.82 -16.91 -26.92
C TYR A 199 -4.59 -16.34 -26.22
N ALA A 200 -3.46 -17.04 -26.22
CA ALA A 200 -2.20 -16.53 -25.68
C ALA A 200 -1.67 -15.33 -26.46
N VAL A 201 -1.76 -15.38 -27.79
CA VAL A 201 -1.41 -14.26 -28.70
C VAL A 201 -2.35 -13.07 -28.48
N TYR A 202 -3.67 -13.31 -28.43
CA TYR A 202 -4.67 -12.30 -28.12
C TYR A 202 -4.41 -11.64 -26.75
N ARG A 203 -4.16 -12.42 -25.69
CA ARG A 203 -3.92 -11.87 -24.35
C ARG A 203 -2.64 -11.04 -24.31
N ALA A 204 -1.58 -11.48 -24.97
CA ALA A 204 -0.35 -10.72 -25.11
C ALA A 204 -0.56 -9.38 -25.85
N MET A 205 -1.39 -9.37 -26.92
CA MET A 205 -1.78 -8.15 -27.63
C MET A 205 -2.68 -7.23 -26.80
N ALA A 206 -3.61 -7.78 -26.03
CA ALA A 206 -4.50 -7.02 -25.14
C ALA A 206 -3.76 -6.42 -23.93
N ASP A 207 -2.78 -7.13 -23.36
CA ASP A 207 -1.87 -6.62 -22.32
C ASP A 207 -1.07 -5.42 -22.82
N LEU A 208 -0.63 -5.46 -24.09
CA LEU A 208 0.07 -4.37 -24.77
C LEU A 208 -0.87 -3.35 -25.43
N LYS A 209 -2.19 -3.46 -25.21
CA LYS A 209 -3.26 -2.60 -25.77
C LYS A 209 -3.20 -2.41 -27.30
N VAL A 210 -2.64 -3.40 -28.00
CA VAL A 210 -2.68 -3.52 -29.48
C VAL A 210 -4.09 -3.87 -29.94
N VAL A 211 -4.78 -4.71 -29.17
CA VAL A 211 -6.20 -5.06 -29.33
C VAL A 211 -6.95 -4.66 -28.06
N LYS A 212 -8.23 -4.31 -28.19
CA LYS A 212 -9.09 -4.02 -27.04
C LYS A 212 -9.47 -5.29 -26.29
N GLU A 213 -9.63 -5.19 -24.98
CA GLU A 213 -10.17 -6.28 -24.17
C GLU A 213 -11.61 -6.59 -24.59
N ASN A 214 -11.92 -7.89 -24.68
CA ASN A 214 -13.16 -8.48 -25.20
C ASN A 214 -13.40 -8.34 -26.72
N ASP A 215 -12.48 -7.73 -27.48
CA ASP A 215 -12.65 -7.51 -28.93
C ASP A 215 -12.14 -8.70 -29.77
N TYR A 216 -12.76 -9.85 -29.52
CA TYR A 216 -12.43 -11.12 -30.15
C TYR A 216 -12.66 -11.14 -31.66
N GLU A 217 -13.62 -10.35 -32.16
CA GLU A 217 -13.99 -10.34 -33.58
C GLU A 217 -12.93 -9.62 -34.42
N VAL A 218 -12.45 -8.46 -33.96
CA VAL A 218 -11.33 -7.74 -34.59
C VAL A 218 -10.08 -8.62 -34.58
N PHE A 219 -9.77 -9.29 -33.47
CA PHE A 219 -8.63 -10.21 -33.42
C PHE A 219 -8.77 -11.37 -34.41
N CYS A 220 -9.94 -12.04 -34.48
CA CYS A 220 -10.15 -13.13 -35.42
C CYS A 220 -10.02 -12.67 -36.88
N SER A 221 -10.49 -11.46 -37.23
CA SER A 221 -10.26 -10.87 -38.55
C SER A 221 -8.77 -10.67 -38.81
N MET A 222 -8.04 -10.04 -37.87
CA MET A 222 -6.60 -9.80 -38.02
C MET A 222 -5.79 -11.08 -38.27
N ILE A 223 -6.12 -12.19 -37.60
CA ILE A 223 -5.46 -13.48 -37.86
C ILE A 223 -5.83 -14.01 -39.25
N LYS A 224 -7.13 -13.99 -39.61
CA LYS A 224 -7.60 -14.46 -40.92
C LYS A 224 -7.04 -13.65 -42.09
N ASP A 225 -6.86 -12.35 -41.92
CA ASP A 225 -6.34 -11.46 -42.97
C ASP A 225 -4.82 -11.63 -43.18
N GLU A 226 -4.07 -12.06 -42.16
CA GLU A 226 -2.61 -12.25 -42.23
C GLU A 226 -2.17 -13.68 -42.51
N VAL A 227 -2.92 -14.69 -42.05
CA VAL A 227 -2.62 -16.12 -42.25
C VAL A 227 -3.87 -16.92 -42.65
N PRO A 228 -4.53 -16.59 -43.78
CA PRO A 228 -5.82 -17.18 -44.19
C PRO A 228 -5.78 -18.70 -44.39
N GLU A 229 -4.65 -19.25 -44.82
CA GLU A 229 -4.45 -20.68 -45.10
C GLU A 229 -4.03 -21.50 -43.85
N HIS A 230 -4.04 -20.91 -42.66
CA HIS A 230 -3.63 -21.60 -41.44
C HIS A 230 -4.67 -22.65 -41.01
N GLU A 231 -4.25 -23.90 -40.83
CA GLU A 231 -5.14 -25.04 -40.53
C GLU A 231 -6.03 -24.81 -39.30
N HIS A 232 -5.54 -24.06 -38.32
CA HIS A 232 -6.22 -23.81 -37.05
C HIS A 232 -6.45 -22.30 -36.83
N LEU A 233 -7.33 -21.69 -37.63
CA LEU A 233 -7.80 -20.31 -37.38
C LEU A 233 -8.60 -20.22 -36.06
N PRO A 234 -8.52 -19.10 -35.32
CA PRO A 234 -9.26 -18.91 -34.09
C PRO A 234 -10.74 -18.62 -34.35
N THR A 235 -11.59 -19.01 -33.40
CA THR A 235 -13.01 -18.61 -33.37
C THR A 235 -13.35 -17.85 -32.10
N ARG A 236 -14.24 -16.85 -32.19
CA ARG A 236 -14.71 -16.04 -31.04
C ARG A 236 -15.13 -16.93 -29.85
N THR A 237 -15.91 -17.97 -30.11
CA THR A 237 -16.43 -18.90 -29.09
C THR A 237 -15.33 -19.68 -28.37
N GLU A 238 -14.23 -20.00 -29.05
CA GLU A 238 -13.11 -20.71 -28.44
C GLU A 238 -12.22 -19.80 -27.58
N LEU A 239 -11.96 -18.59 -28.05
CA LEU A 239 -11.21 -17.59 -27.29
C LEU A 239 -11.97 -17.18 -26.02
N GLN A 240 -13.26 -16.89 -26.13
CA GLN A 240 -14.10 -16.50 -24.99
C GLN A 240 -14.20 -17.61 -23.92
N ARG A 241 -14.12 -18.89 -24.30
CA ARG A 241 -14.11 -20.03 -23.35
C ARG A 241 -12.82 -20.16 -22.54
N LEU A 242 -11.73 -19.51 -22.97
CA LEU A 242 -10.46 -19.49 -22.24
C LEU A 242 -10.31 -18.29 -21.30
N GLU A 243 -11.21 -17.31 -21.35
CA GLU A 243 -11.24 -16.15 -20.45
C GLU A 243 -11.82 -16.51 -19.08
N ILE A 244 -11.17 -17.46 -18.40
CA ILE A 244 -11.53 -17.92 -17.06
C ILE A 244 -10.29 -18.09 -16.20
N GLN A 245 -10.49 -18.13 -14.88
CA GLN A 245 -9.43 -18.41 -13.89
C GLN A 245 -8.23 -17.44 -14.04
N SER A 246 -6.98 -17.91 -14.09
CA SER A 246 -5.81 -17.03 -14.27
C SER A 246 -5.72 -16.45 -15.69
N PHE A 247 -6.31 -17.09 -16.70
CA PHE A 247 -6.18 -16.68 -18.10
C PHE A 247 -6.92 -15.36 -18.42
N SER A 248 -7.99 -15.04 -17.69
CA SER A 248 -8.65 -13.72 -17.80
C SER A 248 -7.78 -12.56 -17.28
N LYS A 249 -6.79 -12.85 -16.44
CA LYS A 249 -5.82 -11.87 -15.94
C LYS A 249 -4.74 -11.58 -16.99
N PRO A 250 -4.02 -10.44 -16.90
CA PRO A 250 -2.80 -10.23 -17.69
C PRO A 250 -1.81 -11.37 -17.53
N VAL A 251 -1.01 -11.64 -18.56
CA VAL A 251 -0.11 -12.83 -18.64
C VAL A 251 0.86 -12.92 -17.47
N VAL A 252 1.29 -11.78 -16.92
CA VAL A 252 2.18 -11.71 -15.74
C VAL A 252 1.54 -12.26 -14.45
N PHE A 253 0.22 -12.42 -14.43
CA PHE A 253 -0.55 -13.00 -13.33
C PHE A 253 -1.14 -14.38 -13.68
N TRP A 254 -0.62 -15.03 -14.73
CA TRP A 254 -0.99 -16.41 -15.04
C TRP A 254 -0.33 -17.36 -14.05
N ASP A 255 -1.15 -18.14 -13.36
CA ASP A 255 -0.73 -19.09 -12.33
C ASP A 255 -1.28 -20.46 -12.70
N ILE A 256 -0.39 -21.44 -12.80
CA ILE A 256 -0.72 -22.84 -13.11
C ILE A 256 -1.66 -23.44 -12.07
N SER A 257 -1.62 -23.01 -10.80
CA SER A 257 -2.50 -23.50 -9.74
C SER A 257 -3.99 -23.23 -10.02
N ASN A 258 -4.26 -22.20 -10.83
CA ASN A 258 -5.59 -21.71 -11.16
C ASN A 258 -5.67 -21.40 -12.65
N ALA A 259 -5.29 -22.35 -13.51
CA ALA A 259 -5.34 -22.21 -14.96
C ALA A 259 -6.30 -23.23 -15.63
N PRO A 260 -6.96 -22.86 -16.74
CA PRO A 260 -7.90 -23.74 -17.46
C PRO A 260 -7.21 -24.91 -18.19
N VAL A 261 -5.89 -24.88 -18.25
CA VAL A 261 -5.02 -25.94 -18.76
C VAL A 261 -3.90 -26.21 -17.75
N GLN A 262 -3.46 -27.46 -17.67
CA GLN A 262 -2.56 -27.94 -16.63
C GLN A 262 -1.31 -28.61 -17.22
N GLY A 263 -0.24 -28.67 -16.43
CA GLY A 263 1.03 -29.29 -16.81
C GLY A 263 1.66 -28.61 -18.05
N LYS A 264 2.21 -29.42 -18.96
CA LYS A 264 2.88 -28.92 -20.19
C LYS A 264 2.04 -27.89 -20.97
N ARG A 265 0.73 -28.12 -21.07
CA ARG A 265 -0.18 -27.22 -21.81
C ARG A 265 -0.23 -25.80 -21.25
N PHE A 266 -0.03 -25.62 -19.95
CA PHE A 266 0.07 -24.27 -19.37
C PHE A 266 1.31 -23.54 -19.89
N TYR A 267 2.47 -24.20 -19.85
CA TYR A 267 3.73 -23.65 -20.34
C TYR A 267 3.71 -23.41 -21.84
N ASP A 268 3.07 -24.27 -22.64
CA ASP A 268 2.89 -24.04 -24.08
C ASP A 268 2.16 -22.69 -24.34
N TYR A 269 1.10 -22.38 -23.57
CA TYR A 269 0.38 -21.10 -23.69
C TYR A 269 1.19 -19.91 -23.15
N LEU A 270 1.86 -20.07 -22.00
CA LEU A 270 2.69 -19.03 -21.40
C LEU A 270 3.83 -18.63 -22.35
N ASN A 271 4.54 -19.61 -22.93
CA ASN A 271 5.61 -19.39 -23.88
C ASN A 271 5.12 -18.63 -25.13
N ILE A 272 3.97 -19.01 -25.71
CA ILE A 272 3.37 -18.31 -26.85
C ILE A 272 3.07 -16.84 -26.48
N ALA A 273 2.51 -16.60 -25.29
CA ALA A 273 2.20 -15.25 -24.83
C ALA A 273 3.46 -14.40 -24.59
N GLU A 274 4.52 -14.98 -24.02
CA GLU A 274 5.79 -14.29 -23.79
C GLU A 274 6.55 -13.99 -25.09
N GLU A 275 6.65 -14.94 -26.02
CA GLU A 275 7.27 -14.70 -27.33
C GLU A 275 6.48 -13.65 -28.14
N THR A 276 5.15 -13.71 -28.11
CA THR A 276 4.30 -12.65 -28.71
C THR A 276 4.66 -11.27 -28.15
N LYS A 277 4.83 -11.14 -26.83
CA LYS A 277 5.24 -9.86 -26.21
C LYS A 277 6.65 -9.43 -26.62
N LYS A 278 7.61 -10.36 -26.72
CA LYS A 278 8.98 -10.07 -27.17
C LYS A 278 8.96 -9.48 -28.58
N ILE A 279 8.29 -10.12 -29.54
CA ILE A 279 8.22 -9.67 -30.95
C ILE A 279 7.51 -8.31 -31.10
N LEU A 280 6.44 -8.07 -30.34
CA LEU A 280 5.71 -6.79 -30.41
C LEU A 280 6.54 -5.61 -29.86
N VAL A 281 7.36 -5.84 -28.83
CA VAL A 281 8.12 -4.80 -28.11
C VAL A 281 9.53 -4.58 -28.68
N ALA A 282 10.14 -5.58 -29.34
CA ALA A 282 11.47 -5.52 -29.96
C ALA A 282 11.58 -4.49 -31.10
#